data_AF-A0A1Y4LDG0-F1
#
_entry.id   AF-A0A1Y4LDG0-F1
#
_cell.length_a   1.000
_cell.length_b   1.000
_cell.length_c   1.000
_cell.angle_alpha   90.00
_cell.angle_beta   90.00
_cell.angle_gamma   90.00
#
_symmetry.space_group_name_H-M   'P 1'
#
loop_
_entity.id
_entity.type
_entity.pdbx_description
1 polymer ?
#
loop_
_entity_poly.entity_id
_entity_poly.type
_entity_poly.pdbx_seq_one_letter_code
_entity_poly.pdbx_strand_id
1 'polypeptide(L)'
;MEYLTVRETAEKWSLSDRMVQQFCIDGRIPGAQKFGKSWAIPMEAEKPQDPRVSRRQKQQAAGPLDITCLMPLMNTPFQPGKCLAVVETMAAGPQRDISLAEYHYFSGHPEEAAKGAEPYLTSTDMGARLSACLIYAYANLPLGHIQRARFALNELKAALGSQRGSPEMEAASAFVAAAGAVLLHLPLPEGLPEIQGFFPLLPLGLRSFAMYIYAHYRYIQGDYAASVGTVEGVLAMGAGQYPIPAIYLHLVAVMDYMGLRQTEQARAHLLAAWELARPDDLIEGLGEHHGLLGGMLEAVIKPEWPEDFKRIINITYSFSAGWRKVHNPDTGHDVADNLTTTEFAVSMLAARDWSNPEIAEHLHISLATVKRHLSSAMMKLDVSQRHDLRKFMLQ
;
A
#
# COMPACT_ATOMS: atom_id res chain seq x y z
N MET A 1 -9.40 -33.11 49.28
CA MET A 1 -8.27 -32.52 48.52
C MET A 1 -7.05 -32.62 49.39
N GLU A 2 -6.02 -33.31 48.91
CA GLU A 2 -4.75 -33.44 49.62
C GLU A 2 -3.89 -32.20 49.33
N TYR A 3 -3.20 -31.72 50.37
CA TYR A 3 -2.36 -30.53 50.31
C TYR A 3 -0.94 -30.91 50.72
N LEU A 4 0.03 -30.33 50.03
CA LEU A 4 1.45 -30.39 50.34
C LEU A 4 1.87 -29.14 51.11
N THR A 5 2.86 -29.30 51.98
CA THR A 5 3.58 -28.18 52.58
C THR A 5 4.50 -27.52 51.56
N VAL A 6 4.97 -26.31 51.89
CA VAL A 6 6.00 -25.60 51.12
C VAL A 6 7.23 -26.48 50.87
N ARG A 7 7.67 -27.24 51.88
CA ARG A 7 8.87 -28.07 51.83
C ARG A 7 8.68 -29.27 50.89
N GLU A 8 7.57 -29.98 51.01
CA GLU A 8 7.25 -31.10 50.11
C GLU A 8 7.08 -30.62 48.66
N THR A 9 6.50 -29.42 48.48
CA THR A 9 6.37 -28.81 47.14
C THR A 9 7.72 -28.35 46.59
N ALA A 10 8.61 -27.84 47.44
CA ALA A 10 9.97 -27.45 47.06
C ALA A 10 10.80 -28.65 46.60
N GLU A 11 10.67 -29.79 47.29
CA GLU A 11 11.26 -31.07 46.87
C GLU A 11 10.64 -31.55 45.54
N LYS A 12 9.30 -31.57 45.42
CA LYS A 12 8.58 -31.96 44.20
C LYS A 12 9.01 -31.15 42.97
N TRP A 13 9.25 -29.85 43.12
CA TRP A 13 9.60 -28.95 42.01
C TRP A 13 11.09 -28.68 41.84
N SER A 14 11.93 -29.29 42.69
CA SER A 14 13.38 -29.04 42.80
C SER A 14 13.70 -27.55 42.90
N LEU A 15 13.05 -26.87 43.86
CA LEU A 15 13.19 -25.45 44.16
C LEU A 15 13.59 -25.24 45.62
N SER A 16 13.96 -24.01 45.98
CA SER A 16 14.08 -23.63 47.39
C SER A 16 12.71 -23.31 48.00
N ASP A 17 12.54 -23.58 49.30
CA ASP A 17 11.34 -23.21 50.07
C ASP A 17 10.95 -21.75 49.88
N ARG A 18 11.95 -20.85 49.81
CA ARG A 18 11.76 -19.42 49.58
C ARG A 18 11.09 -19.12 48.23
N MET A 19 11.46 -19.83 47.17
CA MET A 19 10.84 -19.64 45.85
C MET A 19 9.40 -20.13 45.83
N VAL A 20 9.11 -21.25 46.48
CA VAL A 20 7.75 -21.78 46.59
C VAL A 20 6.86 -20.83 47.41
N GLN A 21 7.38 -20.29 48.52
CA GLN A 21 6.67 -19.25 49.28
C GLN A 21 6.40 -18.00 48.44
N GLN A 22 7.38 -17.57 47.63
CA GLN A 22 7.20 -16.42 46.75
C GLN A 22 6.08 -16.68 45.72
N PHE A 23 6.01 -17.88 45.13
CA PHE A 23 4.91 -18.22 44.21
C PHE A 23 3.53 -18.21 44.87
N CYS A 24 3.43 -18.62 46.14
CA CYS A 24 2.19 -18.51 46.89
C CYS A 24 1.82 -17.05 47.20
N ILE A 25 2.81 -16.22 47.59
CA ILE A 25 2.63 -14.78 47.85
C ILE A 25 2.20 -14.05 46.58
N ASP A 26 2.82 -14.38 45.44
CA ASP A 26 2.55 -13.79 44.14
C ASP A 26 1.22 -14.28 43.53
N GLY A 27 0.48 -15.17 44.20
CA GLY A 27 -0.79 -15.72 43.72
C GLY A 27 -0.65 -16.64 42.50
N ARG A 28 0.56 -17.16 42.23
CA ARG A 28 0.88 -17.94 41.02
C ARG A 28 0.50 -19.41 41.11
N ILE A 29 0.01 -19.86 42.26
CA ILE A 29 -0.43 -21.24 42.51
C ILE A 29 -1.91 -21.21 42.85
N PRO A 30 -2.80 -21.50 41.88
CA PRO A 30 -4.24 -21.56 42.11
C PRO A 30 -4.58 -22.54 43.24
N GLY A 31 -5.41 -22.10 44.19
CA GLY A 31 -5.83 -22.93 45.32
C GLY A 31 -4.84 -23.03 46.48
N ALA A 32 -3.70 -22.33 46.44
CA ALA A 32 -2.81 -22.23 47.61
C ALA A 32 -3.47 -21.44 48.75
N GLN A 33 -3.46 -22.00 49.95
CA GLN A 33 -4.08 -21.41 51.14
C GLN A 33 -3.03 -21.15 52.23
N LYS A 34 -3.11 -20.00 52.88
CA LYS A 34 -2.20 -19.65 53.98
C LYS A 34 -2.77 -20.16 55.30
N PHE A 35 -1.99 -20.97 56.01
CA PHE A 35 -2.33 -21.48 57.34
C PHE A 35 -1.24 -21.11 58.35
N GLY A 36 -1.53 -20.13 59.21
CA GLY A 36 -0.56 -19.59 60.16
C GLY A 36 0.67 -18.97 59.47
N LYS A 37 1.85 -19.53 59.73
CA LYS A 37 3.12 -19.12 59.09
C LYS A 37 3.49 -19.94 57.85
N SER A 38 2.65 -20.90 57.45
CA SER A 38 2.92 -21.83 56.36
C SER A 38 1.85 -21.75 55.25
N TRP A 39 2.13 -22.39 54.12
CA TRP A 39 1.19 -22.51 53.01
C TRP A 39 0.81 -23.98 52.79
N ALA A 40 -0.48 -24.20 52.53
CA ALA A 40 -1.05 -25.44 52.03
C ALA A 40 -1.21 -25.31 50.51
N ILE A 41 -0.48 -26.13 49.77
CA ILE A 41 -0.42 -26.09 48.31
C ILE A 41 -1.14 -27.34 47.79
N PRO A 42 -2.13 -27.23 46.88
CA PRO A 42 -2.81 -28.41 46.35
C PRO A 42 -1.82 -29.41 45.76
N MET A 43 -2.00 -30.71 46.03
CA MET A 43 -1.08 -31.74 45.53
C MET A 43 -0.96 -31.72 43.99
N GLU A 44 -2.05 -31.39 43.29
CA GLU A 44 -2.12 -31.28 41.83
C GLU A 44 -1.56 -29.97 41.27
N ALA A 45 -1.04 -29.07 42.13
CA ALA A 45 -0.43 -27.83 41.64
C ALA A 45 0.78 -28.15 40.75
N GLU A 46 0.79 -27.58 39.55
CA GLU A 46 1.92 -27.59 38.64
C GLU A 46 2.88 -26.43 38.94
N LYS A 47 4.16 -26.64 38.67
CA LYS A 47 5.21 -25.63 38.84
C LYS A 47 4.91 -24.42 37.95
N PRO A 48 4.74 -23.20 38.49
CA PRO A 48 4.50 -22.02 37.68
C PRO A 48 5.65 -21.77 36.70
N GLN A 49 5.35 -21.63 35.41
CA GLN A 49 6.36 -21.36 34.37
C GLN A 49 7.12 -20.06 34.63
N ASP A 50 8.44 -20.04 34.45
CA ASP A 50 9.25 -18.83 34.62
C ASP A 50 8.80 -17.75 33.60
N PRO A 51 8.41 -16.53 34.04
CA PRO A 51 8.07 -15.44 33.14
C PRO A 51 9.20 -15.10 32.16
N ARG A 52 10.46 -15.40 32.51
CA ARG A 52 11.61 -15.23 31.61
C ARG A 52 11.62 -16.27 30.50
N VAL A 53 11.12 -17.49 30.74
CA VAL A 53 11.01 -18.53 29.71
C VAL A 53 9.83 -18.24 28.78
N SER A 54 8.70 -17.72 29.28
CA SER A 54 7.60 -17.27 28.40
C SER A 54 7.97 -16.03 27.59
N ARG A 55 8.76 -15.11 28.16
CA ARG A 55 9.31 -13.95 27.44
C ARG A 55 10.38 -14.37 26.43
N ARG A 56 11.20 -15.37 26.74
CA ARG A 56 12.19 -15.94 25.82
C ARG A 56 11.54 -16.80 24.73
N GLN A 57 10.42 -17.48 24.99
CA GLN A 57 9.62 -18.18 23.98
C GLN A 57 8.83 -17.19 23.10
N LYS A 58 8.31 -16.08 23.63
CA LYS A 58 7.77 -14.97 22.81
C LYS A 58 8.86 -14.27 21.98
N GLN A 59 10.10 -14.19 22.49
CA GLN A 59 11.27 -13.68 21.74
C GLN A 59 11.91 -14.71 20.80
N GLN A 60 11.69 -16.02 21.01
CA GLN A 60 12.17 -17.11 20.15
C GLN A 60 11.13 -17.59 19.14
N ALA A 61 9.86 -17.20 19.30
CA ALA A 61 8.85 -17.26 18.24
C ALA A 61 9.03 -16.16 17.19
N ALA A 62 9.88 -15.16 17.46
CA ALA A 62 10.49 -14.38 16.40
C ALA A 62 11.57 -15.26 15.77
N GLY A 63 11.19 -15.95 14.69
CA GLY A 63 12.14 -16.52 13.75
C GLY A 63 13.09 -15.44 13.18
N PRO A 64 14.01 -15.80 12.28
CA PRO A 64 14.78 -14.79 11.55
C PRO A 64 13.80 -13.74 10.99
N LEU A 65 14.17 -12.45 11.10
CA LEU A 65 13.38 -11.34 10.58
C LEU A 65 13.00 -11.63 9.13
N ASP A 66 11.73 -11.96 8.91
CA ASP A 66 11.25 -12.56 7.68
C ASP A 66 10.54 -11.49 6.84
N ILE A 67 10.88 -11.40 5.56
CA ILE A 67 10.16 -10.56 4.61
C ILE A 67 8.87 -11.23 4.10
N THR A 68 8.55 -12.46 4.55
CA THR A 68 7.32 -13.17 4.16
C THR A 68 6.03 -12.40 4.43
N CYS A 69 6.02 -11.52 5.43
CA CYS A 69 4.87 -10.66 5.74
C CYS A 69 4.93 -9.28 5.04
N LEU A 70 5.84 -9.06 4.10
CA LEU A 70 5.90 -7.82 3.32
C LEU A 70 4.90 -7.89 2.16
N MET A 71 3.87 -7.03 2.23
CA MET A 71 2.76 -6.91 1.27
C MET A 71 2.27 -8.30 0.79
N PRO A 72 1.87 -9.17 1.73
CA PRO A 72 1.54 -10.57 1.47
C PRO A 72 0.48 -10.76 0.37
N LEU A 73 -0.53 -9.90 0.28
CA LEU A 73 -1.55 -10.03 -0.77
C LEU A 73 -1.00 -9.59 -2.13
N MET A 74 -0.32 -8.43 -2.22
CA MET A 74 0.36 -7.99 -3.43
C MET A 74 1.38 -9.03 -3.94
N ASN A 75 2.00 -9.77 -3.03
CA ASN A 75 2.98 -10.81 -3.33
C ASN A 75 2.37 -12.20 -3.58
N THR A 76 1.06 -12.33 -3.66
CA THR A 76 0.40 -13.63 -3.84
C THR A 76 -0.27 -13.71 -5.22
N PRO A 77 0.00 -14.77 -6.00
CA PRO A 77 -0.74 -14.99 -7.24
C PRO A 77 -2.15 -15.51 -6.94
N PHE A 78 -3.14 -15.02 -7.68
CA PHE A 78 -4.52 -15.48 -7.57
C PHE A 78 -5.27 -15.34 -8.89
N GLN A 79 -6.34 -16.12 -9.04
CA GLN A 79 -7.26 -15.97 -10.17
C GLN A 79 -8.20 -14.79 -9.90
N PRO A 80 -8.47 -13.90 -10.88
CA PRO A 80 -9.48 -12.86 -10.73
C PRO A 80 -10.82 -13.43 -10.25
N GLY A 81 -11.42 -12.78 -9.25
CA GLY A 81 -12.63 -13.19 -8.55
C GLY A 81 -12.37 -14.13 -7.35
N LYS A 82 -11.10 -14.32 -6.95
CA LYS A 82 -10.69 -15.20 -5.84
C LYS A 82 -9.80 -14.50 -4.81
N CYS A 83 -9.67 -13.18 -4.85
CA CYS A 83 -8.76 -12.43 -3.98
C CYS A 83 -9.02 -12.72 -2.49
N LEU A 84 -10.26 -12.51 -2.02
CA LEU A 84 -10.62 -12.79 -0.62
C LEU A 84 -10.49 -14.27 -0.24
N ALA A 85 -10.84 -15.18 -1.14
CA ALA A 85 -10.69 -16.61 -0.89
C ALA A 85 -9.23 -16.99 -0.63
N VAL A 86 -8.28 -16.35 -1.33
CA VAL A 86 -6.85 -16.56 -1.09
C VAL A 86 -6.44 -15.96 0.26
N VAL A 87 -6.92 -14.77 0.62
CA VAL A 87 -6.66 -14.17 1.95
C VAL A 87 -7.14 -15.07 3.09
N GLU A 88 -8.31 -15.70 2.96
CA GLU A 88 -8.85 -16.63 3.95
C GLU A 88 -7.96 -17.85 4.21
N THR A 89 -7.20 -18.30 3.21
CA THR A 89 -6.27 -19.44 3.33
C THR A 89 -4.95 -19.09 4.01
N MET A 90 -4.62 -17.80 4.14
CA MET A 90 -3.36 -17.36 4.74
C MET A 90 -3.32 -17.62 6.25
N ALA A 91 -2.11 -17.75 6.82
CA ALA A 91 -1.94 -18.00 8.24
C ALA A 91 -2.55 -16.86 9.08
N ALA A 92 -3.30 -17.22 10.12
CA ALA A 92 -3.89 -16.23 11.03
C ALA A 92 -2.79 -15.40 11.73
N GLY A 93 -3.09 -14.12 11.98
CA GLY A 93 -2.14 -13.16 12.54
C GLY A 93 -1.66 -12.16 11.48
N PRO A 94 -0.41 -11.65 11.58
CA PRO A 94 0.06 -10.53 10.76
C PRO A 94 -0.12 -10.74 9.26
N GLN A 95 0.13 -11.95 8.75
CA GLN A 95 0.00 -12.25 7.33
C GLN A 95 -1.43 -12.02 6.82
N ARG A 96 -2.43 -12.64 7.46
CA ARG A 96 -3.84 -12.49 7.06
C ARG A 96 -4.36 -11.08 7.32
N ASP A 97 -4.02 -10.48 8.46
CA ASP A 97 -4.55 -9.16 8.83
C ASP A 97 -4.02 -8.06 7.91
N ILE A 98 -2.73 -8.08 7.56
CA ILE A 98 -2.16 -7.17 6.57
C ILE A 98 -2.75 -7.43 5.19
N SER A 99 -2.95 -8.68 4.80
CA SER A 99 -3.56 -9.00 3.51
C SER A 99 -5.00 -8.48 3.40
N LEU A 100 -5.77 -8.52 4.48
CA LEU A 100 -7.09 -7.89 4.54
C LEU A 100 -6.98 -6.36 4.44
N ALA A 101 -6.00 -5.74 5.10
CA ALA A 101 -5.77 -4.30 4.99
C ALA A 101 -5.35 -3.89 3.55
N GLU A 102 -4.52 -4.68 2.89
CA GLU A 102 -4.18 -4.53 1.47
C GLU A 102 -5.43 -4.66 0.59
N TYR A 103 -6.24 -5.70 0.79
CA TYR A 103 -7.48 -5.88 0.04
C TYR A 103 -8.40 -4.66 0.19
N HIS A 104 -8.62 -4.19 1.42
CA HIS A 104 -9.42 -3.01 1.67
C HIS A 104 -8.85 -1.76 1.01
N TYR A 105 -7.53 -1.58 1.02
CA TYR A 105 -6.90 -0.47 0.31
C TYR A 105 -7.16 -0.56 -1.19
N PHE A 106 -6.78 -1.68 -1.83
CA PHE A 106 -6.89 -1.83 -3.28
C PHE A 106 -8.34 -1.84 -3.78
N SER A 107 -9.31 -2.14 -2.92
CA SER A 107 -10.74 -2.10 -3.23
C SER A 107 -11.45 -0.77 -2.90
N GLY A 108 -10.71 0.27 -2.49
CA GLY A 108 -11.29 1.59 -2.24
C GLY A 108 -11.99 1.75 -0.89
N HIS A 109 -11.54 1.01 0.13
CA HIS A 109 -12.04 1.04 1.51
C HIS A 109 -10.96 1.57 2.47
N PRO A 110 -10.65 2.88 2.42
CA PRO A 110 -9.50 3.44 3.14
C PRO A 110 -9.66 3.42 4.67
N GLU A 111 -10.89 3.50 5.21
CA GLU A 111 -11.11 3.43 6.65
C GLU A 111 -10.75 2.04 7.21
N GLU A 112 -11.24 0.99 6.56
CA GLU A 112 -10.97 -0.40 6.89
C GLU A 112 -9.48 -0.73 6.69
N ALA A 113 -8.88 -0.25 5.61
CA ALA A 113 -7.46 -0.42 5.35
C ALA A 113 -6.59 0.21 6.45
N ALA A 114 -6.85 1.48 6.80
CA ALA A 114 -6.11 2.17 7.84
C ALA A 114 -6.31 1.49 9.21
N LYS A 115 -7.54 1.09 9.54
CA LYS A 115 -7.85 0.38 10.79
C LYS A 115 -7.18 -0.98 10.88
N GLY A 116 -7.11 -1.72 9.77
CA GLY A 116 -6.45 -3.03 9.70
C GLY A 116 -4.92 -2.94 9.82
N ALA A 117 -4.33 -1.88 9.25
CA ALA A 117 -2.89 -1.64 9.29
C ALA A 117 -2.39 -1.08 10.64
N GLU A 118 -3.19 -0.24 11.31
CA GLU A 118 -2.80 0.50 12.52
C GLU A 118 -2.13 -0.33 13.64
N PRO A 119 -2.64 -1.54 14.01
CA PRO A 119 -2.03 -2.37 15.04
C PRO A 119 -0.59 -2.80 14.74
N TYR A 120 -0.19 -2.80 13.46
CA TYR A 120 1.07 -3.33 12.99
C TYR A 120 2.14 -2.24 12.74
N LEU A 121 1.81 -0.95 12.90
CA LEU A 121 2.74 0.17 12.72
C LEU A 121 3.98 0.11 13.64
N THR A 122 3.88 -0.58 14.78
CA THR A 122 4.99 -0.80 15.72
C THR A 122 5.33 -2.29 15.89
N SER A 123 4.90 -3.13 14.93
CA SER A 123 5.18 -4.56 14.95
C SER A 123 6.68 -4.83 15.02
N THR A 124 7.08 -5.87 15.76
CA THR A 124 8.46 -6.37 15.76
C THR A 124 8.81 -7.07 14.46
N ASP A 125 7.81 -7.61 13.75
CA ASP A 125 7.97 -8.17 12.42
C ASP A 125 8.15 -7.04 11.41
N MET A 126 9.27 -7.06 10.68
CA MET A 126 9.61 -5.98 9.77
C MET A 126 8.67 -5.94 8.55
N GLY A 127 8.36 -7.10 7.96
CA GLY A 127 7.48 -7.17 6.80
C GLY A 127 6.09 -6.60 7.13
N ALA A 128 5.50 -7.02 8.24
CA ALA A 128 4.22 -6.52 8.71
C ALA A 128 4.27 -5.02 9.02
N ARG A 129 5.34 -4.54 9.68
CA ARG A 129 5.51 -3.11 10.00
C ARG A 129 5.62 -2.25 8.75
N LEU A 130 6.46 -2.62 7.78
CA LEU A 130 6.63 -1.87 6.54
C LEU A 130 5.35 -1.87 5.70
N SER A 131 4.67 -3.02 5.62
CA SER A 131 3.38 -3.14 4.92
C SER A 131 2.31 -2.26 5.56
N ALA A 132 2.21 -2.31 6.89
CA ALA A 132 1.30 -1.47 7.65
C ALA A 132 1.57 0.00 7.42
N CYS A 133 2.83 0.44 7.49
CA CYS A 133 3.18 1.84 7.21
C CYS A 133 2.82 2.23 5.78
N LEU A 134 3.06 1.38 4.78
CA LEU A 134 2.70 1.69 3.39
C LEU A 134 1.18 1.82 3.23
N ILE A 135 0.40 0.83 3.66
CA ILE A 135 -1.06 0.88 3.57
C ILE A 135 -1.64 2.03 4.39
N TYR A 136 -1.16 2.25 5.61
CA TYR A 136 -1.64 3.33 6.47
C TYR A 136 -1.29 4.70 5.90
N ALA A 137 -0.13 4.88 5.27
CA ALA A 137 0.25 6.13 4.62
C ALA A 137 -0.77 6.49 3.53
N TYR A 138 -1.00 5.58 2.58
CA TYR A 138 -1.86 5.84 1.44
C TYR A 138 -3.34 5.87 1.81
N ALA A 139 -3.82 4.98 2.67
CA ALA A 139 -5.22 4.97 3.12
C ALA A 139 -5.61 6.24 3.89
N ASN A 140 -4.67 6.91 4.56
CA ASN A 140 -4.96 8.18 5.26
C ASN A 140 -4.98 9.40 4.33
N LEU A 141 -4.56 9.29 3.06
CA LEU A 141 -4.68 10.37 2.08
C LEU A 141 -6.17 10.67 1.76
N PRO A 142 -6.98 9.72 1.25
CA PRO A 142 -8.39 9.99 0.95
C PRO A 142 -9.21 10.35 2.19
N LEU A 143 -8.80 9.92 3.38
CA LEU A 143 -9.42 10.31 4.65
C LEU A 143 -9.07 11.74 5.10
N GLY A 144 -8.12 12.40 4.43
CA GLY A 144 -7.65 13.74 4.80
C GLY A 144 -6.82 13.79 6.09
N HIS A 145 -6.40 12.64 6.63
CA HIS A 145 -5.60 12.52 7.84
C HIS A 145 -4.10 12.70 7.56
N ILE A 146 -3.73 13.89 7.06
CA ILE A 146 -2.39 14.16 6.52
C ILE A 146 -1.26 13.93 7.53
N GLN A 147 -1.48 14.21 8.81
CA GLN A 147 -0.47 13.95 9.85
C GLN A 147 -0.18 12.46 10.03
N ARG A 148 -1.21 11.61 9.90
CA ARG A 148 -1.07 10.14 9.95
C ARG A 148 -0.34 9.62 8.71
N ALA A 149 -0.69 10.15 7.53
CA ALA A 149 0.01 9.82 6.29
C ALA A 149 1.49 10.18 6.38
N ARG A 150 1.83 11.41 6.81
CA ARG A 150 3.22 11.87 6.98
C ARG A 150 3.99 11.08 8.03
N PHE A 151 3.35 10.72 9.15
CA PHE A 151 3.96 9.83 10.14
C PHE A 151 4.42 8.52 9.50
N ALA A 152 3.53 7.82 8.81
CA ALA A 152 3.85 6.54 8.21
C ALA A 152 4.89 6.65 7.08
N LEU A 153 4.82 7.69 6.23
CA LEU A 153 5.84 7.96 5.20
C LEU A 153 7.23 8.19 5.82
N ASN A 154 7.31 8.89 6.96
CA ASN A 154 8.58 9.10 7.67
C ASN A 154 9.13 7.78 8.23
N GLU A 155 8.29 6.88 8.73
CA GLU A 155 8.71 5.55 9.17
C GLU A 155 9.28 4.72 8.00
N LEU A 156 8.66 4.77 6.82
CA LEU A 156 9.19 4.12 5.61
C LEU A 156 10.56 4.68 5.22
N LYS A 157 10.73 6.01 5.27
CA LYS A 157 12.02 6.66 5.00
C LYS A 157 13.08 6.28 6.03
N ALA A 158 12.72 6.24 7.32
CA ALA A 158 13.64 5.88 8.40
C ALA A 158 14.15 4.44 8.29
N ALA A 159 13.38 3.53 7.69
CA ALA A 159 13.77 2.15 7.46
C ALA A 159 14.97 1.98 6.49
N LEU A 160 15.30 2.98 5.67
CA LEU A 160 16.50 2.98 4.81
C LEU A 160 17.79 3.17 5.61
N GLY A 161 17.75 3.94 6.69
CA GLY A 161 18.94 4.32 7.46
C GLY A 161 19.41 3.25 8.45
N SER A 162 18.58 2.23 8.73
CA SER A 162 18.95 1.16 9.65
C SER A 162 19.75 0.07 8.92
N GLN A 163 21.07 0.29 8.72
CA GLN A 163 22.02 -0.67 8.12
C GLN A 163 22.30 -1.89 9.03
N ARG A 164 21.25 -2.54 9.53
CA ARG A 164 21.32 -3.73 10.38
C ARG A 164 20.27 -4.73 9.91
N GLY A 165 20.46 -5.28 8.71
CA GLY A 165 19.56 -6.28 8.13
C GLY A 165 20.28 -7.19 7.13
N SER A 166 19.57 -8.21 6.62
CA SER A 166 20.02 -8.97 5.46
C SER A 166 19.81 -8.15 4.17
N PRO A 167 20.46 -8.51 3.04
CA PRO A 167 20.22 -7.85 1.76
C PRO A 167 18.74 -7.81 1.35
N GLU A 168 17.96 -8.84 1.67
CA GLU A 168 16.52 -8.91 1.40
C GLU A 168 15.75 -7.89 2.24
N MET A 169 16.17 -7.66 3.49
CA MET A 169 15.58 -6.64 4.34
C MET A 169 15.89 -5.23 3.84
N GLU A 170 17.11 -5.00 3.37
CA GLU A 170 17.49 -3.73 2.75
C GLU A 170 16.70 -3.48 1.46
N ALA A 171 16.51 -4.52 0.65
CA ALA A 171 15.66 -4.47 -0.54
C ALA A 171 14.20 -4.17 -0.21
N ALA A 172 13.66 -4.76 0.86
CA ALA A 172 12.32 -4.47 1.37
C ALA A 172 12.16 -3.01 1.79
N SER A 173 13.10 -2.47 2.57
CA SER A 173 13.12 -1.05 2.96
C SER A 173 13.23 -0.13 1.75
N ALA A 174 14.11 -0.45 0.80
CA ALA A 174 14.28 0.30 -0.44
C ALA A 174 13.00 0.32 -1.27
N PHE A 175 12.33 -0.83 -1.41
CA PHE A 175 11.05 -0.96 -2.11
C PHE A 175 9.97 -0.05 -1.53
N VAL A 176 9.70 -0.14 -0.22
CA VAL A 176 8.61 0.66 0.38
C VAL A 176 8.93 2.14 0.47
N ALA A 177 10.21 2.51 0.63
CA ALA A 177 10.63 3.91 0.61
C ALA A 177 10.52 4.52 -0.81
N ALA A 178 10.88 3.74 -1.85
CA ALA A 178 10.65 4.14 -3.23
C ALA A 178 9.16 4.29 -3.52
N ALA A 179 8.32 3.35 -3.07
CA ALA A 179 6.86 3.43 -3.19
C ALA A 179 6.30 4.70 -2.50
N GLY A 180 6.75 5.00 -1.28
CA GLY A 180 6.31 6.18 -0.52
C GLY A 180 6.73 7.53 -1.14
N ALA A 181 7.75 7.54 -1.99
CA ALA A 181 8.22 8.76 -2.65
C ALA A 181 7.67 8.90 -4.09
N VAL A 182 7.89 7.89 -4.93
CA VAL A 182 7.63 7.97 -6.38
C VAL A 182 6.15 8.14 -6.68
N LEU A 183 5.25 7.39 -6.03
CA LEU A 183 3.82 7.47 -6.35
C LEU A 183 3.17 8.76 -5.81
N LEU A 184 3.84 9.42 -4.87
CA LEU A 184 3.50 10.78 -4.42
C LEU A 184 4.22 11.88 -5.21
N HIS A 185 5.01 11.49 -6.22
CA HIS A 185 5.85 12.37 -7.05
C HIS A 185 6.78 13.25 -6.20
N LEU A 186 7.28 12.69 -5.10
CA LEU A 186 8.22 13.36 -4.20
C LEU A 186 9.67 13.09 -4.63
N PRO A 187 10.62 13.95 -4.23
CA PRO A 187 12.04 13.64 -4.39
C PRO A 187 12.39 12.30 -3.75
N LEU A 188 13.26 11.53 -4.41
CA LEU A 188 13.74 10.26 -3.86
C LEU A 188 14.45 10.50 -2.51
N PRO A 189 14.23 9.62 -1.51
CA PRO A 189 14.86 9.78 -0.21
C PRO A 189 16.38 9.59 -0.29
N GLU A 190 17.11 10.40 0.48
CA GLU A 190 18.55 10.19 0.66
C GLU A 190 18.86 8.79 1.17
N GLY A 191 19.89 8.16 0.62
CA GLY A 191 20.29 6.80 0.98
C GLY A 191 19.52 5.68 0.26
N LEU A 192 18.55 6.01 -0.60
CA LEU A 192 17.94 5.02 -1.48
C LEU A 192 19.02 4.46 -2.44
N PRO A 193 19.22 3.14 -2.50
CA PRO A 193 20.07 2.55 -3.53
C PRO A 193 19.50 2.82 -4.93
N GLU A 194 20.30 2.60 -5.97
CA GLU A 194 19.77 2.62 -7.33
C GLU A 194 18.55 1.68 -7.41
N ILE A 195 17.42 2.19 -7.91
CA ILE A 195 16.12 1.49 -7.83
C ILE A 195 16.21 0.06 -8.41
N GLN A 196 17.01 -0.11 -9.48
CA GLN A 196 17.21 -1.40 -10.13
C GLN A 196 18.00 -2.41 -9.29
N GLY A 197 18.83 -1.94 -8.36
CA GLY A 197 19.76 -2.75 -7.59
C GLY A 197 19.09 -3.73 -6.63
N PHE A 198 17.86 -3.44 -6.19
CA PHE A 198 17.15 -4.28 -5.22
C PHE A 198 16.10 -5.23 -5.83
N PHE A 199 15.77 -5.11 -7.12
CA PHE A 199 14.77 -5.98 -7.76
C PHE A 199 15.07 -7.49 -7.64
N PRO A 200 16.31 -7.96 -7.87
CA PRO A 200 16.60 -9.40 -7.83
C PRO A 200 16.39 -10.02 -6.45
N LEU A 201 16.42 -9.21 -5.38
CA LEU A 201 16.25 -9.63 -3.99
C LEU A 201 14.78 -9.65 -3.55
N LEU A 202 13.88 -9.04 -4.34
CA LEU A 202 12.45 -9.07 -4.05
C LEU A 202 11.79 -10.37 -4.58
N PRO A 203 10.81 -10.92 -3.86
CA PRO A 203 9.88 -11.92 -4.37
C PRO A 203 9.14 -11.44 -5.63
N LEU A 204 8.65 -12.35 -6.48
CA LEU A 204 8.15 -12.00 -7.82
C LEU A 204 7.00 -10.98 -7.83
N GLY A 205 6.04 -11.06 -6.92
CA GLY A 205 4.93 -10.09 -6.88
C GLY A 205 5.42 -8.69 -6.48
N LEU A 206 6.24 -8.61 -5.42
CA LEU A 206 6.85 -7.34 -5.00
C LEU A 206 7.82 -6.78 -6.02
N ARG A 207 8.60 -7.65 -6.68
CA ARG A 207 9.47 -7.27 -7.79
C ARG A 207 8.64 -6.68 -8.92
N SER A 208 7.52 -7.28 -9.28
CA SER A 208 6.63 -6.77 -10.33
C SER A 208 6.08 -5.39 -9.97
N PHE A 209 5.67 -5.18 -8.71
CA PHE A 209 5.24 -3.86 -8.23
C PHE A 209 6.39 -2.85 -8.18
N ALA A 210 7.60 -3.28 -7.81
CA ALA A 210 8.80 -2.44 -7.85
C ALA A 210 9.16 -2.00 -9.28
N MET A 211 8.97 -2.88 -10.26
CA MET A 211 9.12 -2.52 -11.68
C MET A 211 8.05 -1.53 -12.14
N TYR A 212 6.81 -1.63 -11.63
CA TYR A 212 5.79 -0.59 -11.82
C TYR A 212 6.27 0.76 -11.25
N ILE A 213 6.77 0.79 -10.01
CA ILE A 213 7.29 2.01 -9.39
C ILE A 213 8.41 2.61 -10.25
N TYR A 214 9.30 1.77 -10.77
CA TYR A 214 10.38 2.23 -11.65
C TYR A 214 9.88 2.73 -13.01
N ALA A 215 8.92 2.06 -13.63
CA ALA A 215 8.26 2.55 -14.84
C ALA A 215 7.61 3.91 -14.57
N HIS A 216 6.85 4.05 -13.47
CA HIS A 216 6.25 5.33 -13.05
C HIS A 216 7.31 6.42 -12.84
N TYR A 217 8.45 6.09 -12.23
CA TYR A 217 9.56 7.01 -12.10
C TYR A 217 10.10 7.48 -13.47
N ARG A 218 10.24 6.58 -14.45
CA ARG A 218 10.64 6.91 -15.82
C ARG A 218 9.58 7.73 -16.55
N TYR A 219 8.31 7.45 -16.33
CA TYR A 219 7.19 8.25 -16.82
C TYR A 219 7.28 9.70 -16.34
N ILE A 220 7.52 9.93 -15.05
CA ILE A 220 7.69 11.28 -14.47
C ILE A 220 8.87 12.03 -15.12
N GLN A 221 9.89 11.30 -15.58
CA GLN A 221 11.02 11.88 -16.33
C GLN A 221 10.70 12.17 -17.80
N GLY A 222 9.50 11.85 -18.28
CA GLY A 222 9.10 11.96 -19.68
C GLY A 222 9.63 10.84 -20.58
N ASP A 223 10.24 9.80 -20.02
CA ASP A 223 10.80 8.68 -20.78
C ASP A 223 9.78 7.55 -20.97
N TYR A 224 8.71 7.88 -21.69
CA TYR A 224 7.55 7.01 -21.88
C TYR A 224 7.91 5.70 -22.60
N ALA A 225 8.85 5.74 -23.55
CA ALA A 225 9.25 4.56 -24.30
C ALA A 225 10.03 3.56 -23.43
N ALA A 226 10.95 4.03 -22.58
CA ALA A 226 11.67 3.16 -21.66
C ALA A 226 10.75 2.65 -20.52
N SER A 227 9.82 3.49 -20.06
CA SER A 227 8.82 3.11 -19.08
C SER A 227 7.95 1.96 -19.60
N VAL A 228 7.30 2.13 -20.76
CA VAL A 228 6.44 1.08 -21.31
C VAL A 228 7.23 -0.17 -21.72
N GLY A 229 8.45 -0.01 -22.25
CA GLY A 229 9.32 -1.15 -22.55
C GLY A 229 9.64 -1.99 -21.31
N THR A 230 9.75 -1.35 -20.14
CA THR A 230 9.89 -2.03 -18.86
C THR A 230 8.64 -2.84 -18.52
N VAL A 231 7.46 -2.22 -18.67
CA VAL A 231 6.17 -2.86 -18.39
C VAL A 231 5.97 -4.10 -19.26
N GLU A 232 6.13 -3.96 -20.57
CA GLU A 232 5.93 -5.05 -21.54
C GLU A 232 6.84 -6.23 -21.25
N GLY A 233 8.11 -5.97 -20.93
CA GLY A 233 9.07 -7.01 -20.56
C GLY A 233 8.65 -7.76 -19.30
N VAL A 234 8.20 -7.04 -18.28
CA VAL A 234 7.78 -7.64 -16.99
C VAL A 234 6.50 -8.46 -17.13
N LEU A 235 5.52 -7.97 -17.89
CA LEU A 235 4.30 -8.71 -18.22
C LEU A 235 4.61 -9.98 -19.01
N ALA A 236 5.49 -9.92 -20.01
CA ALA A 236 5.94 -11.06 -20.80
C ALA A 236 6.67 -12.12 -19.95
N MET A 237 7.32 -11.71 -18.86
CA MET A 237 7.98 -12.60 -17.90
C MET A 237 7.05 -13.16 -16.81
N GLY A 238 5.73 -12.95 -16.94
CA GLY A 238 4.73 -13.63 -16.11
C GLY A 238 4.17 -12.81 -14.94
N ALA A 239 4.41 -11.49 -14.90
CA ALA A 239 3.83 -10.62 -13.87
C ALA A 239 2.29 -10.63 -13.85
N GLY A 240 1.64 -11.01 -14.97
CA GLY A 240 0.19 -11.21 -15.04
C GLY A 240 -0.38 -12.27 -14.08
N GLN A 241 0.46 -13.11 -13.48
CA GLN A 241 0.05 -14.07 -12.43
C GLN A 241 -0.23 -13.41 -11.08
N TYR A 242 0.20 -12.16 -10.89
CA TYR A 242 0.01 -11.36 -9.67
C TYR A 242 -0.94 -10.20 -9.98
N PRO A 243 -2.26 -10.36 -9.79
CA PRO A 243 -3.24 -9.40 -10.32
C PRO A 243 -3.04 -7.96 -9.82
N ILE A 244 -2.71 -7.75 -8.54
CA ILE A 244 -2.45 -6.41 -8.01
C ILE A 244 -1.28 -5.74 -8.74
N PRO A 245 -0.04 -6.27 -8.75
CA PRO A 245 1.04 -5.71 -9.57
C PRO A 245 0.69 -5.55 -11.05
N ALA A 246 0.00 -6.52 -11.65
CA ALA A 246 -0.35 -6.47 -13.06
C ALA A 246 -1.32 -5.32 -13.40
N ILE A 247 -2.32 -5.04 -12.54
CA ILE A 247 -3.21 -3.88 -12.70
C ILE A 247 -2.37 -2.60 -12.79
N TYR A 248 -1.47 -2.40 -11.84
CA TYR A 248 -0.63 -1.19 -11.76
C TYR A 248 0.35 -1.06 -12.93
N LEU A 249 0.95 -2.18 -13.36
CA LEU A 249 1.77 -2.24 -14.57
C LEU A 249 0.97 -1.83 -15.81
N HIS A 250 -0.25 -2.35 -15.98
CA HIS A 250 -1.11 -1.93 -17.08
C HIS A 250 -1.47 -0.44 -16.98
N LEU A 251 -1.78 0.10 -15.80
CA LEU A 251 -2.12 1.52 -15.62
C LEU A 251 -0.97 2.45 -15.99
N VAL A 252 0.27 2.15 -15.60
CA VAL A 252 1.41 2.98 -16.03
C VAL A 252 1.66 2.84 -17.54
N ALA A 253 1.44 1.66 -18.15
CA ALA A 253 1.47 1.55 -19.61
C ALA A 253 0.38 2.38 -20.31
N VAL A 254 -0.83 2.51 -19.73
CA VAL A 254 -1.85 3.45 -20.24
C VAL A 254 -1.29 4.86 -20.22
N MET A 255 -0.67 5.27 -19.11
CA MET A 255 -0.07 6.60 -18.98
C MET A 255 1.02 6.83 -20.03
N ASP A 256 1.92 5.86 -20.23
CA ASP A 256 3.00 5.91 -21.20
C ASP A 256 2.49 5.99 -22.65
N TYR A 257 1.58 5.09 -23.03
CA TYR A 257 1.02 5.09 -24.38
C TYR A 257 0.22 6.35 -24.67
N MET A 258 -0.47 6.93 -23.67
CA MET A 258 -1.08 8.25 -23.81
C MET A 258 -0.04 9.37 -23.99
N GLY A 259 1.10 9.29 -23.30
CA GLY A 259 2.25 10.18 -23.52
C GLY A 259 2.85 10.04 -24.93
N LEU A 260 2.85 8.84 -25.48
CA LEU A 260 3.28 8.52 -26.85
C LEU A 260 2.20 8.73 -27.92
N ARG A 261 1.00 9.18 -27.54
CA ARG A 261 -0.18 9.34 -28.43
C ARG A 261 -0.60 8.05 -29.15
N GLN A 262 -0.45 6.91 -28.48
CA GLN A 262 -0.84 5.58 -28.97
C GLN A 262 -2.11 5.11 -28.26
N THR A 263 -3.25 5.68 -28.63
CA THR A 263 -4.54 5.50 -27.92
C THR A 263 -5.05 4.07 -27.94
N GLU A 264 -4.84 3.31 -29.03
CA GLU A 264 -5.29 1.93 -29.12
C GLU A 264 -4.53 1.00 -28.17
N GLN A 265 -3.22 1.17 -28.05
CA GLN A 265 -2.40 0.45 -27.08
C GLN A 265 -2.79 0.83 -25.65
N ALA A 266 -2.99 2.13 -25.38
CA ALA A 266 -3.51 2.57 -24.09
C ALA A 266 -4.87 1.93 -23.78
N ARG A 267 -5.75 1.79 -24.78
CA ARG A 267 -7.07 1.16 -24.62
C ARG A 267 -6.95 -0.31 -24.28
N ALA A 268 -6.06 -1.03 -24.96
CA ALA A 268 -5.81 -2.44 -24.69
C ALA A 268 -5.30 -2.66 -23.26
N HIS A 269 -4.35 -1.85 -22.78
CA HIS A 269 -3.86 -1.95 -21.41
C HIS A 269 -4.92 -1.57 -20.38
N LEU A 270 -5.74 -0.55 -20.62
CA LEU A 270 -6.82 -0.20 -19.70
C LEU A 270 -7.84 -1.32 -19.57
N LEU A 271 -8.23 -1.96 -20.68
CA LEU A 271 -9.14 -3.10 -20.65
C LEU A 271 -8.52 -4.30 -19.94
N ALA A 272 -7.22 -4.57 -20.14
CA ALA A 272 -6.52 -5.62 -19.41
C ALA A 272 -6.47 -5.36 -17.89
N ALA A 273 -6.19 -4.12 -17.47
CA ALA A 273 -6.27 -3.72 -16.06
C ALA A 273 -7.68 -3.91 -15.51
N TRP A 274 -8.70 -3.53 -16.28
CA TRP A 274 -10.10 -3.63 -15.88
C TRP A 274 -10.57 -5.07 -15.72
N GLU A 275 -10.21 -5.97 -16.63
CA GLU A 275 -10.52 -7.41 -16.55
C GLU A 275 -9.90 -8.07 -15.30
N LEU A 276 -8.71 -7.61 -14.88
CA LEU A 276 -8.08 -8.07 -13.64
C LEU A 276 -8.73 -7.48 -12.39
N ALA A 277 -9.07 -6.19 -12.42
CA ALA A 277 -9.54 -5.44 -11.26
C ALA A 277 -11.01 -5.74 -10.91
N ARG A 278 -11.89 -5.72 -11.91
CA ARG A 278 -13.35 -5.74 -11.73
C ARG A 278 -13.88 -6.94 -10.94
N PRO A 279 -13.41 -8.19 -11.15
CA PRO A 279 -13.97 -9.35 -10.46
C PRO A 279 -13.80 -9.35 -8.93
N ASP A 280 -12.75 -8.70 -8.43
CA ASP A 280 -12.42 -8.58 -7.01
C ASP A 280 -12.59 -7.14 -6.48
N ASP A 281 -13.18 -6.26 -7.28
CA ASP A 281 -13.42 -4.86 -6.95
C ASP A 281 -12.14 -4.05 -6.64
N LEU A 282 -10.99 -4.43 -7.23
CA LEU A 282 -9.68 -3.80 -6.99
C LEU A 282 -9.51 -2.47 -7.75
N ILE A 283 -10.35 -1.49 -7.42
CA ILE A 283 -10.54 -0.26 -8.20
C ILE A 283 -9.70 0.95 -7.75
N GLU A 284 -8.98 0.87 -6.62
CA GLU A 284 -8.20 2.00 -6.07
C GLU A 284 -7.17 2.53 -7.07
N GLY A 285 -6.45 1.61 -7.73
CA GLY A 285 -5.44 1.95 -8.73
C GLY A 285 -5.97 2.80 -9.88
N LEU A 286 -7.20 2.54 -10.34
CA LEU A 286 -7.84 3.32 -11.40
C LEU A 286 -8.16 4.74 -10.92
N GLY A 287 -8.58 4.88 -9.65
CA GLY A 287 -8.96 6.15 -9.05
C GLY A 287 -7.76 7.05 -8.78
N GLU A 288 -6.68 6.50 -8.20
CA GLU A 288 -5.48 7.27 -7.85
C GLU A 288 -4.69 7.73 -9.08
N HIS A 289 -4.74 6.97 -10.19
CA HIS A 289 -4.05 7.32 -11.44
C HIS A 289 -4.91 8.15 -12.41
N HIS A 290 -6.21 8.37 -12.14
CA HIS A 290 -7.17 9.00 -13.06
C HIS A 290 -6.59 10.20 -13.83
N GLY A 291 -5.96 11.14 -13.12
CA GLY A 291 -5.41 12.36 -13.70
C GLY A 291 -4.30 12.13 -14.74
N LEU A 292 -3.60 11.00 -14.65
CA LEU A 292 -2.48 10.63 -15.54
C LEU A 292 -2.92 9.73 -16.70
N LEU A 293 -4.08 9.08 -16.60
CA LEU A 293 -4.62 8.14 -17.60
C LEU A 293 -5.13 8.83 -18.87
N GLY A 294 -4.95 10.15 -19.03
CA GLY A 294 -5.24 10.86 -20.28
C GLY A 294 -6.72 10.76 -20.71
N GLY A 295 -7.65 10.75 -19.76
CA GLY A 295 -9.09 10.66 -20.05
C GLY A 295 -9.57 9.28 -20.54
N MET A 296 -8.73 8.24 -20.42
CA MET A 296 -9.08 6.89 -20.87
C MET A 296 -10.24 6.28 -20.08
N LEU A 297 -10.40 6.64 -18.80
CA LEU A 297 -11.55 6.22 -18.01
C LEU A 297 -12.86 6.82 -18.55
N GLU A 298 -12.84 8.08 -18.97
CA GLU A 298 -13.98 8.75 -19.62
C GLU A 298 -14.30 8.15 -20.98
N ALA A 299 -13.28 7.78 -21.76
CA ALA A 299 -13.46 7.25 -23.12
C ALA A 299 -13.90 5.78 -23.13
N VAL A 300 -13.40 4.96 -22.20
CA VAL A 300 -13.56 3.50 -22.24
C VAL A 300 -14.45 2.98 -21.12
N ILE A 301 -14.20 3.37 -19.86
CA ILE A 301 -14.93 2.80 -18.72
C ILE A 301 -16.30 3.42 -18.56
N LYS A 302 -16.40 4.75 -18.67
CA LYS A 302 -17.66 5.48 -18.47
C LYS A 302 -18.81 5.04 -19.39
N PRO A 303 -18.62 4.77 -20.70
CA PRO A 303 -19.72 4.35 -21.56
C PRO A 303 -20.20 2.92 -21.28
N GLU A 304 -19.29 2.00 -20.94
CA GLU A 304 -19.61 0.58 -20.77
C GLU A 304 -19.99 0.23 -19.31
N TRP A 305 -19.36 0.88 -18.33
CA TRP A 305 -19.55 0.66 -16.88
C TRP A 305 -19.74 1.98 -16.11
N PRO A 306 -20.87 2.69 -16.31
CA PRO A 306 -21.08 4.02 -15.76
C PRO A 306 -21.16 4.06 -14.22
N GLU A 307 -21.65 3.02 -13.57
CA GLU A 307 -21.69 2.96 -12.09
C GLU A 307 -20.30 2.71 -11.49
N ASP A 308 -19.51 1.83 -12.10
CA ASP A 308 -18.12 1.62 -11.68
C ASP A 308 -17.26 2.86 -11.93
N PHE A 309 -17.46 3.55 -13.06
CA PHE A 309 -16.84 4.84 -13.30
C PHE A 309 -17.13 5.84 -12.18
N LYS A 310 -18.38 5.96 -11.71
CA LYS A 310 -18.70 6.86 -10.58
C LYS A 310 -17.95 6.47 -9.31
N ARG A 311 -17.83 5.17 -9.01
CA ARG A 311 -17.10 4.68 -7.83
C ARG A 311 -15.61 5.01 -7.93
N ILE A 312 -15.01 4.80 -9.09
CA ILE A 312 -13.61 5.18 -9.38
C ILE A 312 -13.41 6.69 -9.21
N ILE A 313 -14.32 7.51 -9.75
CA ILE A 313 -14.24 8.97 -9.63
C ILE A 313 -14.38 9.45 -8.17
N ASN A 314 -15.16 8.76 -7.33
CA ASN A 314 -15.22 9.08 -5.90
C ASN A 314 -13.86 8.89 -5.22
N ILE A 315 -13.16 7.80 -5.54
CA ILE A 315 -11.78 7.56 -5.07
C ILE A 315 -10.86 8.69 -5.56
N THR A 316 -10.93 9.06 -6.84
CA THR A 316 -10.12 10.15 -7.40
C THR A 316 -10.30 11.45 -6.63
N TYR A 317 -11.54 11.85 -6.30
CA TYR A 317 -11.79 13.08 -5.55
C TYR A 317 -11.15 13.07 -4.17
N SER A 318 -11.36 12.02 -3.38
CA SER A 318 -10.79 11.92 -2.03
C SER A 318 -9.28 11.78 -2.07
N PHE A 319 -8.76 10.88 -2.90
CA PHE A 319 -7.33 10.59 -3.00
C PHE A 319 -6.56 11.83 -3.44
N SER A 320 -6.96 12.49 -4.54
CA SER A 320 -6.27 13.67 -5.06
C SER A 320 -6.27 14.85 -4.07
N ALA A 321 -7.34 15.00 -3.27
CA ALA A 321 -7.40 16.02 -2.23
C ALA A 321 -6.39 15.77 -1.10
N GLY A 322 -6.21 14.52 -0.69
CA GLY A 322 -5.19 14.13 0.28
C GLY A 322 -3.77 14.21 -0.26
N TRP A 323 -3.58 13.64 -1.46
CA TRP A 323 -2.33 13.61 -2.19
C TRP A 323 -1.74 15.01 -2.37
N ARG A 324 -2.54 16.01 -2.80
CA ARG A 324 -2.06 17.38 -2.99
C ARG A 324 -1.58 18.05 -1.70
N LYS A 325 -2.16 17.69 -0.54
CA LYS A 325 -1.71 18.20 0.77
C LYS A 325 -0.36 17.61 1.22
N VAL A 326 0.10 16.55 0.56
CA VAL A 326 1.45 16.01 0.72
C VAL A 326 2.37 16.49 -0.41
N HIS A 327 1.94 16.35 -1.66
CA HIS A 327 2.71 16.68 -2.85
C HIS A 327 3.06 18.16 -2.99
N ASN A 328 2.05 19.05 -2.99
CA ASN A 328 2.26 20.47 -3.31
C ASN A 328 3.26 21.15 -2.34
N PRO A 329 3.16 20.96 -1.00
CA PRO A 329 4.10 21.58 -0.07
C PRO A 329 5.55 21.08 -0.23
N ASP A 330 5.72 19.81 -0.59
CA ASP A 330 7.03 19.15 -0.60
C ASP A 330 7.75 19.33 -1.96
N THR A 331 7.00 19.58 -3.04
CA THR A 331 7.54 19.81 -4.39
C THR A 331 7.54 21.28 -4.81
N GLY A 332 6.71 22.12 -4.18
CA GLY A 332 6.46 23.50 -4.61
C GLY A 332 5.57 23.61 -5.85
N HIS A 333 4.99 22.51 -6.33
CA HIS A 333 4.00 22.51 -7.40
C HIS A 333 2.62 22.96 -6.90
N ASP A 334 1.79 23.46 -7.82
CA ASP A 334 0.42 23.90 -7.53
C ASP A 334 -0.61 23.13 -8.38
N VAL A 335 -0.73 21.84 -8.12
CA VAL A 335 -1.71 21.00 -8.83
C VAL A 335 -3.13 21.41 -8.41
N ALA A 336 -4.02 21.63 -9.39
CA ALA A 336 -5.36 22.18 -9.18
C ALA A 336 -6.27 21.37 -8.22
N ASP A 337 -7.05 22.04 -7.34
CA ASP A 337 -8.20 21.45 -6.61
C ASP A 337 -9.55 21.69 -7.24
N ASN A 338 -9.70 22.80 -7.93
CA ASN A 338 -11.01 23.37 -8.19
C ASN A 338 -11.64 22.87 -9.51
N LEU A 339 -10.99 21.92 -10.18
CA LEU A 339 -11.46 21.28 -11.40
C LEU A 339 -12.26 20.01 -11.09
N THR A 340 -13.33 19.79 -11.84
CA THR A 340 -13.95 18.46 -11.92
C THR A 340 -12.99 17.48 -12.59
N THR A 341 -13.15 16.17 -12.35
CA THR A 341 -12.29 15.15 -12.97
C THR A 341 -12.27 15.23 -14.50
N THR A 342 -13.40 15.50 -15.14
CA THR A 342 -13.46 15.70 -16.60
C THR A 342 -12.79 17.00 -17.07
N GLU A 343 -12.93 18.11 -16.32
CA GLU A 343 -12.19 19.35 -16.64
C GLU A 343 -10.69 19.14 -16.49
N PHE A 344 -10.26 18.39 -15.48
CA PHE A 344 -8.86 18.02 -15.26
C PHE A 344 -8.35 17.15 -16.42
N ALA A 345 -9.06 16.10 -16.82
CA ALA A 345 -8.68 15.23 -17.94
C ALA A 345 -8.54 15.99 -19.26
N VAL A 346 -9.50 16.87 -19.58
CA VAL A 346 -9.45 17.74 -20.77
C VAL A 346 -8.26 18.71 -20.70
N SER A 347 -7.98 19.27 -19.52
CA SER A 347 -6.86 20.20 -19.31
C SER A 347 -5.50 19.50 -19.38
N MET A 348 -5.38 18.28 -18.88
CA MET A 348 -4.20 17.42 -18.99
C MET A 348 -3.86 17.12 -20.45
N LEU A 349 -4.85 16.69 -21.25
CA LEU A 349 -4.67 16.47 -22.69
C LEU A 349 -4.24 17.75 -23.41
N ALA A 350 -4.87 18.88 -23.06
CA ALA A 350 -4.51 20.17 -23.63
C ALA A 350 -3.06 20.59 -23.28
N ALA A 351 -2.62 20.36 -22.05
CA ALA A 351 -1.26 20.62 -21.58
C ALA A 351 -0.19 19.72 -22.24
N ARG A 352 -0.62 18.57 -22.79
CA ARG A 352 0.16 17.64 -23.63
C ARG A 352 0.02 17.90 -25.14
N ASP A 353 -0.38 19.12 -25.48
CA ASP A 353 -0.47 19.63 -26.85
C ASP A 353 -1.52 18.93 -27.73
N TRP A 354 -2.53 18.27 -27.15
CA TRP A 354 -3.65 17.72 -27.92
C TRP A 354 -4.62 18.82 -28.36
N SER A 355 -4.83 18.98 -29.66
CA SER A 355 -5.77 19.95 -30.20
C SER A 355 -7.21 19.65 -29.74
N ASN A 356 -8.06 20.68 -29.70
CA ASN A 356 -9.44 20.49 -29.28
C ASN A 356 -10.22 19.45 -30.13
N PRO A 357 -9.99 19.34 -31.46
CA PRO A 357 -10.55 18.24 -32.26
C PRO A 357 -10.04 16.85 -31.83
N GLU A 358 -8.73 16.68 -31.60
CA GLU A 358 -8.17 15.41 -31.13
C GLU A 358 -8.75 15.02 -29.76
N ILE A 359 -8.90 15.98 -28.84
CA ILE A 359 -9.53 15.74 -27.53
C ILE A 359 -11.00 15.31 -27.70
N ALA A 360 -11.74 15.98 -28.60
CA ALA A 360 -13.15 15.68 -28.86
C ALA A 360 -13.32 14.26 -29.42
N GLU A 361 -12.47 13.88 -30.37
CA GLU A 361 -12.44 12.55 -30.95
C GLU A 361 -12.11 11.48 -29.90
N HIS A 362 -11.04 11.69 -29.15
CA HIS A 362 -10.55 10.77 -28.11
C HIS A 362 -11.56 10.53 -26.99
N LEU A 363 -12.19 11.58 -26.49
CA LEU A 363 -13.17 11.48 -25.40
C LEU A 363 -14.59 11.16 -25.90
N HIS A 364 -14.79 11.02 -27.21
CA HIS A 364 -16.09 10.83 -27.84
C HIS A 364 -17.14 11.89 -27.42
N ILE A 365 -16.72 13.16 -27.35
CA ILE A 365 -17.58 14.30 -27.00
C ILE A 365 -17.52 15.39 -28.09
N SER A 366 -18.47 16.32 -28.07
CA SER A 366 -18.47 17.40 -29.06
C SER A 366 -17.32 18.40 -28.86
N LEU A 367 -16.83 19.00 -29.95
CA LEU A 367 -15.85 20.09 -29.91
C LEU A 367 -16.32 21.28 -29.04
N ALA A 368 -17.63 21.56 -29.05
CA ALA A 368 -18.22 22.59 -28.19
C ALA A 368 -18.10 22.24 -26.70
N THR A 369 -18.28 20.97 -26.36
CA THR A 369 -18.11 20.45 -25.00
C THR A 369 -16.66 20.59 -24.53
N VAL A 370 -15.67 20.25 -25.38
CA VAL A 370 -14.24 20.45 -25.08
C VAL A 370 -13.94 21.92 -24.81
N LYS A 371 -14.38 22.83 -25.70
CA LYS A 371 -14.19 24.28 -25.53
C LYS A 371 -14.79 24.77 -24.21
N ARG A 372 -16.00 24.31 -23.86
CA ARG A 372 -16.66 24.66 -22.60
C ARG A 372 -15.86 24.20 -21.38
N HIS A 373 -15.34 22.96 -21.37
CA HIS A 373 -14.52 22.46 -20.28
C HIS A 373 -13.22 23.25 -20.14
N LEU A 374 -12.52 23.53 -21.23
CA LEU A 374 -11.31 24.35 -21.21
C LEU A 374 -11.58 25.77 -20.73
N SER A 375 -12.63 26.43 -21.22
CA SER A 375 -12.99 27.78 -20.76
C SER A 375 -13.35 27.81 -19.28
N SER A 376 -14.09 26.81 -18.79
CA SER A 376 -14.41 26.67 -17.37
C SER A 376 -13.15 26.46 -16.52
N ALA A 377 -12.26 25.56 -16.94
CA ALA A 377 -11.01 25.30 -16.24
C ALA A 377 -10.08 26.52 -16.21
N MET A 378 -9.93 27.21 -17.35
CA MET A 378 -9.11 28.41 -17.44
C MET A 378 -9.64 29.55 -16.55
N MET A 379 -10.96 29.73 -16.48
CA MET A 379 -11.60 30.70 -15.59
C MET A 379 -11.36 30.34 -14.11
N LYS A 380 -11.50 29.05 -13.74
CA LYS A 380 -11.28 28.58 -12.38
C LYS A 380 -9.83 28.72 -11.93
N LEU A 381 -8.88 28.53 -12.83
CA LEU A 381 -7.44 28.63 -12.58
C LEU A 381 -6.88 30.04 -12.79
N ASP A 382 -7.73 31.01 -13.15
CA ASP A 382 -7.34 32.39 -13.45
C ASP A 382 -6.21 32.49 -14.51
N VAL A 383 -6.34 31.71 -15.59
CA VAL A 383 -5.40 31.72 -16.73
C VAL A 383 -6.05 32.21 -18.01
N SER A 384 -5.30 33.00 -18.78
CA SER A 384 -5.79 33.58 -20.05
C SER A 384 -5.41 32.78 -21.28
N GLN A 385 -4.33 31.99 -21.22
CA GLN A 385 -3.84 31.22 -22.36
C GLN A 385 -3.90 29.71 -22.10
N ARG A 386 -4.24 28.93 -23.13
CA ARG A 386 -4.33 27.46 -23.03
C ARG A 386 -3.03 26.82 -22.55
N HIS A 387 -1.87 27.36 -22.94
CA HIS A 387 -0.57 26.82 -22.54
C HIS A 387 -0.26 27.04 -21.05
N ASP A 388 -0.91 28.00 -20.40
CA ASP A 388 -0.74 28.26 -18.96
C ASP A 388 -1.36 27.17 -18.09
N LEU A 389 -2.28 26.36 -18.62
CA LEU A 389 -2.85 25.20 -17.90
C LEU A 389 -1.74 24.26 -17.41
N ARG A 390 -0.63 24.14 -18.15
CA ARG A 390 0.51 23.27 -17.80
C ARG A 390 1.12 23.58 -16.42
N LYS A 391 0.94 24.79 -15.88
CA LYS A 391 1.39 25.18 -14.54
C LYS A 391 0.64 24.46 -13.41
N PHE A 392 -0.59 24.02 -13.68
CA PHE A 392 -1.51 23.43 -12.70
C PHE A 392 -1.78 21.93 -12.93
N MET A 393 -1.19 21.37 -13.99
CA MET A 393 -1.35 19.98 -14.41
C MET A 393 -0.15 19.13 -13.98
N LEU A 394 -0.36 17.83 -13.85
CA LEU A 394 0.73 16.86 -13.66
C LEU A 394 1.48 16.71 -14.98
N GLN A 395 2.81 16.88 -14.97
CA GLN A 395 3.65 16.77 -16.16
C GLN A 395 4.08 15.33 -16.39
#